data_AF-A0A3S1EAH2-F1
#
_entry.id   AF-A0A3S1EAH2-F1
#
_cell.length_a   1.000
_cell.length_b   1.000
_cell.length_c   1.000
_cell.angle_alpha   90.00
_cell.angle_beta   90.00
_cell.angle_gamma   90.00
#
_symmetry.space_group_name_H-M   'P 1'
#
loop_
_entity.id
_entity.type
_entity.pdbx_description
1 polymer ?
#
loop_
_entity_poly.entity_id
_entity_poly.type
_entity_poly.pdbx_seq_one_letter_code
_entity_poly.pdbx_strand_id
1 'polypeptide(L)' 'FYLLEKLRDGAPKPAAIIGMPVGFVGAAESKDALAENSYGAPYAIVRGRLGGSAMTAAALNSLARPGL' A
#
# COMPACT_ATOMS: atom_id res chain seq x y z
N PHE A 1 0.64 8.66 2.81
CA PHE A 1 1.41 9.80 2.29
C PHE A 1 2.87 9.77 2.75
N TYR A 2 3.18 9.85 4.04
CA TYR A 2 4.56 9.97 4.55
C TYR A 2 5.62 9.02 3.95
N LEU A 3 5.27 7.75 3.69
CA LEU A 3 6.19 6.83 2.99
C LEU A 3 6.59 7.33 1.59
N LEU A 4 5.65 7.89 0.83
CA LEU A 4 5.90 8.44 -0.50
C LEU A 4 6.80 9.68 -0.45
N GLU A 5 6.63 10.53 0.58
CA GLU A 5 7.53 11.67 0.81
C GLU A 5 8.96 11.20 1.07
N LYS A 6 9.14 10.16 1.90
CA LYS A 6 10.46 9.57 2.11
C LYS A 6 11.07 9.02 0.82
N LEU A 7 10.29 8.31 0.01
CA LEU A 7 10.77 7.73 -1.25
C LEU A 7 11.14 8.81 -2.27
N ARG A 8 10.36 9.89 -2.35
CA ARG A 8 10.70 11.09 -3.12
C ARG A 8 12.05 11.66 -2.69
N ASP A 9 12.28 11.74 -1.38
CA ASP A 9 13.48 12.34 -0.78
C ASP A 9 14.68 11.38 -0.77
N GLY A 10 14.61 10.26 -1.52
CA GLY A 10 15.73 9.35 -1.76
C GLY A 10 15.88 8.23 -0.72
N ALA A 11 14.87 7.97 0.11
CA ALA A 11 14.91 6.85 1.03
C ALA A 11 15.05 5.50 0.28
N PRO A 12 15.69 4.48 0.91
CA PRO A 12 15.76 3.15 0.33
C PRO A 12 14.38 2.58 0.01
N LYS A 13 14.26 1.97 -1.18
CA LYS A 13 13.00 1.43 -1.67
C LYS A 13 12.66 0.12 -0.94
N PRO A 14 11.43 -0.04 -0.44
CA PRO A 14 10.93 -1.34 0.02
C PRO A 14 10.91 -2.35 -1.14
N ALA A 15 10.99 -3.63 -0.81
CA ALA A 15 10.82 -4.71 -1.79
C ALA A 15 9.41 -4.72 -2.41
N ALA A 16 8.39 -4.35 -1.63
CA ALA A 16 7.02 -4.12 -2.07
C ALA A 16 6.25 -3.28 -1.02
N ILE A 17 5.11 -2.70 -1.41
CA ILE A 17 4.24 -1.90 -0.53
C ILE A 17 2.81 -2.45 -0.54
N ILE A 18 2.28 -2.83 0.64
CA ILE A 18 0.85 -3.15 0.81
C ILE A 18 0.11 -1.91 1.32
N GLY A 19 -0.39 -1.11 0.39
CA GLY A 19 -1.10 0.15 0.65
C GLY A 19 -2.60 -0.07 0.77
N MET A 20 -3.06 -0.69 1.86
CA MET A 20 -4.49 -0.96 2.08
C MET A 20 -5.10 -0.18 3.28
N PRO A 21 -4.83 1.13 3.48
CA PRO A 21 -5.55 1.89 4.50
C PRO A 21 -7.05 1.97 4.19
N VAL A 22 -7.86 1.87 5.25
CA VAL A 22 -9.31 2.12 5.23
C VAL A 22 -9.58 3.50 5.80
N GLY A 23 -10.56 4.20 5.23
CA GLY A 23 -10.97 5.49 5.77
C GLY A 23 -11.71 6.35 4.77
N PHE A 24 -12.27 7.45 5.27
CA PHE A 24 -13.03 8.42 4.50
C PHE A 24 -12.20 9.66 4.13
N VAL A 25 -11.07 9.90 4.80
CA VAL A 25 -10.20 11.07 4.59
C VAL A 25 -8.80 10.58 4.27
N GLY A 26 -8.27 10.92 3.10
CA GLY A 26 -6.90 10.63 2.68
C GLY A 26 -6.61 9.17 2.33
N ALA A 27 -7.53 8.23 2.59
CA ALA A 27 -7.34 6.82 2.28
C ALA A 27 -7.31 6.58 0.77
N ALA A 28 -8.33 7.06 0.04
CA ALA A 28 -8.39 6.90 -1.42
C ALA A 28 -7.22 7.63 -2.09
N GLU A 29 -7.00 8.88 -1.70
CA GLU A 29 -5.99 9.77 -2.25
C GLU A 29 -4.57 9.24 -2.00
N SER A 30 -4.30 8.66 -0.83
CA SER A 30 -2.97 8.08 -0.55
C SER A 30 -2.68 6.81 -1.35
N LYS A 31 -3.71 6.04 -1.67
CA LYS A 31 -3.60 4.83 -2.50
C LYS A 31 -3.45 5.20 -3.98
N ASP A 32 -4.19 6.20 -4.44
CA ASP A 32 -4.06 6.71 -5.80
C ASP A 32 -2.69 7.37 -6.01
N ALA A 33 -2.17 8.11 -5.02
CA ALA A 33 -0.81 8.65 -5.07
C ALA A 33 0.27 7.55 -5.14
N LEU A 34 0.09 6.44 -4.41
CA LEU A 34 0.96 5.27 -4.52
C LEU A 34 0.86 4.61 -5.90
N ALA A 35 -0.33 4.58 -6.50
CA ALA A 35 -0.53 4.04 -7.84
C ALA A 35 0.05 4.92 -8.95
N GLU A 36 0.00 6.24 -8.77
CA GLU A 36 0.55 7.22 -9.68
C GLU A 36 2.09 7.18 -9.68
N ASN A 37 2.71 7.15 -8.49
CA ASN A 37 4.16 7.05 -8.38
C ASN A 37 4.59 6.33 -7.09
N SER A 38 4.89 5.03 -7.23
CA SER A 38 5.46 4.21 -6.16
C SER A 38 6.99 4.32 -6.05
N TYR A 39 7.60 5.23 -6.80
CA TYR A 39 9.05 5.41 -6.90
C TYR A 39 9.80 4.12 -7.32
N GLY A 40 9.10 3.24 -8.06
CA GLY A 40 9.64 1.99 -8.59
C GLY A 40 9.50 0.78 -7.65
N ALA A 41 8.85 0.92 -6.49
CA ALA A 41 8.50 -0.22 -5.66
C ALA A 41 7.21 -0.89 -6.19
N PRO A 42 7.16 -2.23 -6.32
CA PRO A 42 5.91 -2.96 -6.53
C PRO A 42 4.90 -2.65 -5.42
N TYR A 43 3.61 -2.58 -5.75
CA TYR A 43 2.58 -2.26 -4.78
C TYR A 43 1.29 -3.07 -4.96
N ALA A 44 0.52 -3.17 -3.87
CA ALA A 44 -0.85 -3.64 -3.88
C ALA A 44 -1.73 -2.66 -3.09
N ILE A 45 -2.86 -2.26 -3.69
CA ILE A 45 -3.85 -1.37 -3.08
C ILE A 45 -5.26 -1.89 -3.29
N VAL A 46 -6.18 -1.49 -2.42
CA VAL A 46 -7.63 -1.61 -2.66
C VAL A 46 -8.18 -0.22 -2.85
N ARG A 47 -8.57 0.13 -4.08
CA ARG A 47 -8.98 1.50 -4.43
C ARG A 47 -10.19 1.99 -3.63
N GLY A 48 -10.34 3.32 -3.55
CA GLY A 48 -11.44 3.96 -2.82
C GLY A 48 -11.26 3.89 -1.31
N ARG A 49 -12.35 3.70 -0.57
CA ARG A 49 -12.37 3.79 0.91
C ARG A 49 -12.12 2.48 1.63
N LEU A 50 -12.28 1.36 0.93
CA LEU A 50 -12.13 0.01 1.49
C LEU A 50 -10.66 -0.36 1.73
N GLY A 51 -10.43 -1.27 2.67
CA GLY A 51 -9.11 -1.71 3.10
C GLY A 51 -9.17 -2.23 4.53
N GLY A 52 -8.11 -1.98 5.30
CA GLY A 52 -8.07 -2.22 6.74
C GLY A 52 -7.18 -3.39 7.14
N SER A 53 -6.99 -3.54 8.45
CA SER A 53 -6.03 -4.49 9.03
C SER A 53 -6.35 -5.94 8.65
N ALA A 54 -7.62 -6.37 8.72
CA ALA A 54 -8.02 -7.73 8.41
C ALA A 54 -7.68 -8.12 6.95
N MET A 55 -8.01 -7.24 6.01
CA MET A 55 -7.72 -7.46 4.58
C MET A 55 -6.22 -7.40 4.29
N THR A 56 -5.51 -6.46 4.91
CA THR A 56 -4.05 -6.35 4.80
C THR A 56 -3.35 -7.60 5.34
N ALA A 57 -3.78 -8.11 6.50
CA ALA A 57 -3.25 -9.34 7.09
C ALA A 57 -3.56 -10.56 6.24
N ALA A 58 -4.77 -10.67 5.67
CA ALA A 58 -5.13 -11.75 4.76
C ALA A 58 -4.26 -11.73 3.49
N ALA A 59 -3.99 -10.55 2.92
CA ALA A 59 -3.08 -10.40 1.79
C ALA A 59 -1.66 -10.85 2.15
N LEU A 60 -1.15 -10.43 3.31
CA LEU A 60 0.17 -10.86 3.80
C LEU A 60 0.23 -12.38 4.02
N ASN A 61 -0.80 -12.98 4.63
CA ASN A 61 -0.85 -14.42 4.84
C ASN A 61 -0.80 -15.19 3.52
N SER A 62 -1.55 -14.74 2.51
CA SER A 62 -1.57 -15.36 1.17
C SER A 62 -0.22 -15.23 0.45
N LEU A 63 0.48 -14.10 0.62
CA LEU A 63 1.84 -13.91 0.10
C LEU A 63 2.86 -14.79 0.81
N ALA A 64 2.71 -15.00 2.12
CA ALA A 64 3.60 -15.84 2.92
C ALA A 64 3.40 -17.33 2.61
N ARG A 65 2.15 -17.76 2.40
CA ARG A 65 1.79 -19.13 2.01
C ARG A 65 0.51 -19.11 1.16
N PRO A 66 0.58 -19.57 -0.10
CA PRO A 66 -0.60 -19.76 -0.93
C PRO A 66 -1.47 -20.92 -0.42
N GLY A 67 -2.79 -20.75 -0.49
CA GLY A 67 -3.76 -21.77 -0.10
C GLY A 67 -3.96 -21.90 1.41
N LEU A 68 -4.62 -22.99 1.82
CA LEU A 68 -4.76 -23.40 3.22
C LEU A 68 -3.49 -24.12 3.70
#